data_AF-A0A2M7VC53-F1
#
_entry.id   AF-A0A2M7VC53-F1
#
_cell.length_a   1.000
_cell.length_b   1.000
_cell.length_c   1.000
_cell.angle_alpha   90.00
_cell.angle_beta   90.00
_cell.angle_gamma   90.00
#
_symmetry.space_group_name_H-M   'P 1'
#
loop_
_entity.id
_entity.type
_entity.pdbx_description
1 polymer ?
#
loop_
_entity_poly.entity_id
_entity_poly.type
_entity_poly.pdbx_seq_one_letter_code
_entity_poly.pdbx_strand_id
1 'polypeptide(L)' 'MDKKKEPNKVNGIAIGILFGLCFGTVFGKIIFGNVGLGIGLGIGLGIAFGAAFGSIYDQKNKT' A
#
# COMPACT_ATOMS: atom_id res chain seq x y z
N MET A 1 6.29 -27.56 -2.63
CA MET A 1 5.49 -26.67 -1.77
C MET A 1 5.89 -25.26 -2.16
N ASP A 2 4.96 -24.46 -2.66
CA ASP A 2 4.95 -22.99 -2.66
C ASP A 2 3.82 -22.55 -3.59
N LYS A 3 2.62 -22.49 -3.02
CA LYS A 3 1.40 -22.07 -3.72
C LYS A 3 1.52 -20.56 -3.94
N LYS A 4 2.14 -20.17 -5.07
CA LYS A 4 2.26 -18.77 -5.50
C LYS A 4 0.83 -18.23 -5.69
N LYS A 5 0.35 -17.51 -4.66
CA LYS A 5 -0.97 -16.87 -4.65
C LYS A 5 -1.03 -15.89 -5.80
N GLU A 6 -1.79 -16.22 -6.83
CA GLU A 6 -2.11 -15.29 -7.91
C GLU A 6 -2.95 -14.13 -7.34
N PRO A 7 -2.45 -12.89 -7.34
CA PRO A 7 -3.18 -11.75 -6.80
C PRO A 7 -4.03 -11.11 -7.90
N ASN A 8 -4.94 -11.86 -8.49
CA ASN A 8 -5.93 -11.33 -9.42
C ASN A 8 -6.91 -10.45 -8.60
N LYS A 9 -6.81 -9.12 -8.71
CA LYS A 9 -7.56 -8.04 -7.99
C LYS A 9 -6.84 -7.34 -6.82
N VAL A 10 -5.64 -7.78 -6.43
CA VAL A 10 -4.91 -7.22 -5.26
C VAL A 10 -3.91 -6.13 -5.62
N ASN A 11 -3.76 -5.81 -6.91
CA ASN A 11 -2.60 -5.05 -7.40
C ASN A 11 -2.53 -3.61 -6.85
N GLY A 12 -3.65 -2.88 -6.83
CA GLY A 12 -3.66 -1.49 -6.35
C GLY A 12 -3.45 -1.36 -4.83
N ILE A 13 -4.09 -2.24 -4.05
CA ILE A 13 -3.95 -2.24 -2.59
C ILE A 13 -2.55 -2.72 -2.19
N ALA A 14 -2.00 -3.75 -2.86
CA ALA A 14 -0.65 -4.24 -2.59
C ALA A 14 0.42 -3.18 -2.92
N ILE A 15 0.28 -2.48 -4.06
CA ILE A 15 1.15 -1.36 -4.41
C ILE A 15 1.01 -0.24 -3.38
N GLY A 16 -0.22 0.12 -3.00
CA GLY A 16 -0.47 1.13 -1.98
C GLY A 16 0.13 0.80 -0.61
N ILE A 17 0.03 -0.46 -0.16
CA ILE A 17 0.66 -0.92 1.08
C ILE A 17 2.19 -0.85 0.97
N LEU A 18 2.79 -1.32 -0.14
CA LEU A 18 4.24 -1.30 -0.31
C LEU A 18 4.78 0.14 -0.37
N PHE A 19 4.10 1.02 -1.11
CA PHE A 19 4.45 2.45 -1.18
C PHE A 19 4.26 3.13 0.17
N GLY A 20 3.13 2.87 0.83
CA GLY A 20 2.80 3.38 2.16
C GLY A 20 3.78 2.92 3.23
N LEU A 21 4.29 1.68 3.14
CA LEU A 21 5.34 1.17 4.02
C LEU A 21 6.67 1.87 3.77
N CYS A 22 7.12 1.97 2.52
CA CYS A 22 8.38 2.63 2.16
C CYS A 22 8.36 4.12 2.52
N PHE A 23 7.30 4.85 2.16
CA PHE A 23 7.16 6.26 2.51
C PHE A 23 6.89 6.45 4.00
N GLY A 24 6.05 5.61 4.62
CA GLY A 24 5.70 5.70 6.03
C GLY A 24 6.88 5.46 6.96
N THR A 25 7.75 4.50 6.65
CA THR A 25 8.98 4.26 7.42
C THR A 25 9.95 5.44 7.33
N VAL A 26 10.12 6.02 6.14
CA VAL A 26 11.01 7.17 5.90
C VAL A 26 10.44 8.43 6.56
N PHE A 27 9.18 8.78 6.29
CA PHE A 27 8.52 9.95 6.88
C PHE A 27 8.33 9.80 8.39
N GLY A 28 8.00 8.62 8.90
CA GLY A 28 7.88 8.38 10.34
C GLY A 28 9.18 8.55 11.09
N LYS A 29 10.28 8.07 10.52
CA LYS A 29 11.61 8.25 11.10
C LYS A 29 12.03 9.73 11.08
N ILE A 30 11.73 10.45 10.01
CA ILE A 30 12.16 11.85 9.83
C ILE A 30 11.29 12.83 10.62
N ILE A 31 9.96 12.65 10.62
CA ILE A 31 9.00 13.60 11.21
C ILE A 31 8.76 13.30 12.70
N PHE A 32 8.59 12.01 13.05
CA PHE A 32 8.20 11.60 14.40
C PHE A 32 9.35 11.02 15.22
N GLY A 33 10.52 10.78 14.61
CA GLY A 33 11.62 10.04 15.25
C GLY A 33 11.26 8.60 15.61
N ASN A 34 10.07 8.12 15.22
CA ASN A 34 9.52 6.84 15.61
C ASN A 34 8.95 6.11 14.40
N VAL A 35 9.66 5.05 14.00
CA VAL A 35 9.36 4.24 12.82
C VAL A 35 7.99 3.54 12.96
N GLY A 36 7.58 3.17 14.18
CA GLY A 36 6.31 2.48 14.41
C GLY A 36 5.10 3.35 14.09
N LEU A 37 5.15 4.63 14.46
CA LEU A 37 4.08 5.59 14.17
C LEU A 37 4.01 5.91 12.67
N GLY A 38 5.18 5.96 12.01
CA GLY A 38 5.30 6.08 10.56
C GLY A 38 4.73 4.92 9.76
N ILE A 39 5.00 3.68 10.18
CA ILE A 39 4.45 2.48 9.55
C ILE A 39 2.93 2.47 9.70
N GLY A 40 2.40 2.77 10.89
CA GLY A 40 0.96 2.82 11.14
C GLY A 40 0.25 3.83 10.23
N LEU A 41 0.75 5.06 10.17
CA LEU A 41 0.20 6.10 9.29
C LEU A 41 0.42 5.80 7.81
N GLY A 42 1.60 5.31 7.45
CA GLY A 42 1.97 4.99 6.08
C GLY A 42 1.18 3.84 5.50
N ILE A 43 0.95 2.77 6.27
CA ILE A 43 0.06 1.67 5.85
C ILE A 43 -1.38 2.15 5.80
N GLY A 44 -1.87 2.93 6.77
CA GLY A 44 -3.24 3.46 6.76
C GLY A 44 -3.53 4.32 5.52
N LEU A 45 -2.63 5.26 5.21
CA LEU A 45 -2.71 6.08 4.01
C LEU A 45 -2.48 5.24 2.75
N GLY A 46 -1.51 4.34 2.75
CA GLY A 46 -1.19 3.46 1.64
C GLY A 46 -2.35 2.54 1.25
N ILE A 47 -3.10 2.01 2.23
CA ILE A 47 -4.33 1.24 1.99
C ILE A 47 -5.43 2.14 1.46
N ALA A 48 -5.65 3.33 2.05
CA ALA A 48 -6.68 4.25 1.58
C ALA A 48 -6.44 4.69 0.13
N PHE A 49 -5.21 5.09 -0.19
CA PHE A 49 -4.79 5.43 -1.55
C PHE A 49 -4.79 4.21 -2.48
N GLY A 50 -4.26 3.08 -2.04
CA GLY A 50 -4.22 1.84 -2.81
C GLY A 50 -5.61 1.26 -3.11
N ALA A 51 -6.56 1.43 -2.20
CA ALA A 51 -7.96 1.07 -2.40
C ALA A 51 -8.65 2.06 -3.34
N ALA A 52 -8.43 3.37 -3.18
CA ALA A 52 -9.00 4.39 -4.06
C ALA A 52 -8.47 4.23 -5.50
N PHE A 53 -7.15 4.21 -5.68
CA PHE A 53 -6.51 4.03 -6.98
C PHE A 53 -6.68 2.61 -7.53
N GLY A 54 -6.64 1.59 -6.68
CA GLY A 54 -6.88 0.20 -7.08
C GLY A 54 -8.29 -0.02 -7.61
N SER A 55 -9.29 0.64 -7.02
CA SER A 55 -10.67 0.62 -7.52
C SER A 55 -10.79 1.31 -8.89
N ILE A 56 -10.02 2.38 -9.11
CA ILE A 56 -9.98 3.09 -10.40
C ILE A 56 -9.22 2.28 -11.47
N TYR A 57 -8.12 1.62 -11.10
CA TYR A 57 -7.31 0.81 -12.02
C TYR A 57 -7.96 -0.54 -12.38
N ASP A 58 -8.68 -1.17 -11.44
CA ASP A 58 -9.43 -2.41 -11.68
C ASP A 58 -10.57 -2.19 -12.71
N GLN A 59 -11.13 -0.98 -12.74
CA GLN A 59 -12.10 -0.56 -13.77
C GLN A 59 -11.46 -0.43 -15.17
N LYS A 60 -10.20 0.00 -15.26
CA LYS A 60 -9.55 0.30 -16.56
C LYS A 60 -9.01 -0.94 -17.29
N ASN A 61 -8.83 -2.07 -16.60
CA ASN A 61 -8.33 -3.32 -17.18
C ASN A 61 -9.45 -4.31 -17.55
N LYS A 62 -10.70 -3.85 -17.58
CA LYS A 62 -11.89 -4.65 -17.93
C LYS A 62 -12.63 -4.13 -19.19
N THR A 63 -12.00 -3.24 -19.96
CA THR A 63 -12.39 -2.82 -21.31
C THR A 63 -11.41 -3.41 -22.31
#